data_AF-A0A9X5BIH3-F1
#
_entry.id   AF-A0A9X5BIH3-F1
#
_cell.length_a   1.000
_cell.length_b   1.000
_cell.length_c   1.000
_cell.angle_alpha   90.00
_cell.angle_beta   90.00
_cell.angle_gamma   90.00
#
_symmetry.space_group_name_H-M   'P 1'
#
loop_
_entity.id
_entity.type
_entity.pdbx_description
1 polymer ?
#
loop_
_entity_poly.entity_id
_entity_poly.type
_entity_poly.pdbx_seq_one_letter_code
_entity_poly.pdbx_strand_id
1 'polypeptide(L)'
;MKISAAVREHYLTYNGGYPKNSVFTDKTGNTYNVGWFIPISGRKGRSVGKILTLLREDDAIPEWLIPFADEAGGNLFCFSVREADCGAIYYYNHEFEYGENPEDHVTYLAESITTFINSLVEEENDEDGEA
;
A
#
# COMPACT_ATOMS: atom_id res chain seq x y z
N MET A 1 19.62 0.78 -1.59
CA MET A 1 18.23 0.88 -1.09
C MET A 1 18.17 0.37 0.34
N LYS A 2 17.66 1.17 1.29
CA LYS A 2 17.49 0.77 2.69
C LYS A 2 16.03 0.40 2.91
N ILE A 3 15.78 -0.71 3.60
CA ILE A 3 14.45 -1.15 4.04
C ILE A 3 14.37 -0.96 5.55
N SER A 4 13.25 -0.45 6.05
CA SER A 4 13.04 -0.30 7.49
C SER A 4 12.95 -1.67 8.20
N ALA A 5 13.35 -1.72 9.47
CA ALA A 5 13.29 -2.96 10.24
C ALA A 5 11.86 -3.53 10.33
N ALA A 6 10.87 -2.66 10.50
CA ALA A 6 9.46 -3.03 10.58
C ALA A 6 8.93 -3.65 9.28
N VAL A 7 9.27 -3.08 8.11
CA VAL A 7 8.91 -3.66 6.80
C VAL A 7 9.55 -5.03 6.63
N ARG A 8 10.83 -5.16 6.99
CA ARG A 8 11.54 -6.46 6.93
C ARG A 8 10.87 -7.51 7.83
N GLU A 9 10.52 -7.15 9.06
CA GLU A 9 9.88 -8.05 10.02
C GLU A 9 8.49 -8.49 9.57
N HIS A 10 7.69 -7.56 9.03
CA HIS A 10 6.39 -7.86 8.45
C HIS A 10 6.49 -8.93 7.36
N TYR A 11 7.43 -8.75 6.41
CA TYR A 11 7.64 -9.72 5.34
C TYR A 11 8.20 -11.06 5.80
N LEU A 12 9.01 -11.09 6.86
CA LEU A 12 9.50 -12.35 7.43
C LEU A 12 8.37 -13.14 8.13
N THR A 13 7.36 -12.43 8.65
CA THR A 13 6.27 -13.05 9.41
C THR A 13 5.13 -13.54 8.52
N TYR A 14 4.66 -12.69 7.58
CA TYR A 14 3.43 -12.96 6.82
C TYR A 14 3.70 -13.23 5.33
N ASN A 15 4.66 -12.52 4.74
CA ASN A 15 4.99 -12.55 3.30
C ASN A 15 3.74 -12.52 2.39
N GLY A 16 2.86 -11.56 2.63
CA GLY A 16 1.61 -11.37 1.89
C GLY A 16 0.38 -11.98 2.57
N GLY A 17 -0.77 -11.89 1.92
CA GLY A 17 -2.06 -12.39 2.45
C GLY A 17 -3.10 -11.29 2.64
N TYR A 18 -4.23 -11.65 3.23
CA TYR A 18 -5.35 -10.72 3.46
C TYR A 18 -5.28 -10.17 4.88
N PRO A 19 -5.52 -8.86 5.08
CA PRO A 19 -5.66 -8.33 6.43
C PRO A 19 -6.92 -8.88 7.10
N LYS A 20 -6.91 -8.96 8.43
CA LYS A 20 -8.13 -9.24 9.20
C LYS A 20 -9.10 -8.05 9.18
N ASN A 21 -8.54 -6.85 9.27
CA ASN A 21 -9.23 -5.57 9.26
C ASN A 21 -8.73 -4.80 8.02
N SER A 22 -9.61 -4.38 7.12
CA SER A 22 -9.23 -3.83 5.82
C SER A 22 -9.26 -2.31 5.76
N VAL A 23 -9.95 -1.61 6.67
CA VAL A 23 -10.20 -0.16 6.50
C VAL A 23 -9.19 0.67 7.28
N PHE A 24 -8.48 1.57 6.59
CA PHE A 24 -7.70 2.64 7.19
C PHE A 24 -8.44 3.96 7.05
N THR A 25 -8.51 4.76 8.11
CA THR A 25 -9.08 6.13 8.05
C THR A 25 -8.00 7.15 8.38
N ASP A 26 -7.76 8.09 7.48
CA ASP A 26 -6.80 9.17 7.72
C ASP A 26 -7.33 10.24 8.69
N LYS A 27 -6.49 11.22 9.02
CA LYS A 27 -6.84 12.30 9.95
C LYS A 27 -7.91 13.26 9.42
N THR A 28 -8.17 13.24 8.11
CA THR A 28 -9.18 14.06 7.45
C THR A 28 -10.52 13.34 7.30
N GLY A 29 -10.56 12.03 7.59
CA GLY A 29 -11.74 11.19 7.51
C GLY A 29 -11.86 10.40 6.21
N ASN A 30 -10.86 10.43 5.32
CA ASN A 30 -10.88 9.59 4.12
C ASN A 30 -10.59 8.14 4.52
N THR A 31 -11.33 7.22 3.90
CA THR A 31 -11.18 5.78 4.10
C THR A 31 -10.46 5.15 2.92
N TYR A 32 -9.64 4.14 3.22
CA TYR A 32 -8.86 3.37 2.26
C TYR A 32 -9.02 1.88 2.57
N ASN A 33 -9.32 1.06 1.57
CA ASN A 33 -9.56 -0.38 1.76
C ASN A 33 -8.33 -1.18 1.34
N VAL A 34 -7.68 -1.82 2.30
CA VAL A 34 -6.56 -2.73 2.08
C VAL A 34 -7.10 -4.07 1.64
N GLY A 35 -6.96 -4.35 0.34
CA GLY A 35 -7.38 -5.61 -0.27
C GLY A 35 -6.41 -6.73 0.03
N TRP A 36 -5.19 -6.67 -0.51
CA TRP A 36 -4.21 -7.76 -0.37
C TRP A 36 -2.79 -7.27 -0.15
N PHE A 37 -2.09 -7.85 0.84
CA PHE A 37 -0.65 -7.68 1.00
C PHE A 37 0.11 -8.50 -0.04
N ILE A 38 0.93 -7.81 -0.81
CA ILE A 38 1.69 -8.33 -1.94
C ILE A 38 2.95 -9.06 -1.41
N PRO A 39 3.16 -10.34 -1.74
CA PRO A 39 4.35 -11.09 -1.32
C PRO A 39 5.61 -10.61 -2.03
N ILE A 40 6.79 -10.74 -1.40
CA ILE A 40 8.08 -10.47 -2.06
C ILE A 40 8.27 -11.41 -3.25
N SER A 41 7.92 -12.68 -3.08
CA SER A 41 7.96 -13.71 -4.12
C SER A 41 6.72 -14.61 -4.00
N GLY A 42 5.88 -14.63 -5.04
CA GLY A 42 4.63 -15.38 -5.05
C GLY A 42 4.59 -16.51 -6.09
N ARG A 43 3.81 -17.57 -5.81
CA ARG A 43 3.62 -18.73 -6.71
C ARG A 43 2.82 -18.43 -7.99
N LYS A 44 2.06 -17.33 -8.02
CA LYS A 44 1.14 -16.97 -9.12
C LYS A 44 1.59 -15.75 -9.94
N GLY A 45 2.85 -15.34 -9.81
CA GLY A 45 3.43 -14.29 -10.64
C GLY A 45 3.04 -12.85 -10.31
N ARG A 46 2.27 -12.60 -9.24
CA ARG A 46 2.05 -11.26 -8.67
C ARG A 46 2.92 -11.13 -7.41
N SER A 47 3.92 -10.25 -7.45
CA SER A 47 4.87 -10.02 -6.36
C SER A 47 5.36 -8.59 -6.39
N VAL A 48 5.92 -8.12 -5.27
CA VAL A 48 6.47 -6.76 -5.14
C VAL A 48 7.42 -6.45 -6.28
N GLY A 49 8.39 -7.33 -6.53
CA GLY A 49 9.38 -7.13 -7.59
C GLY A 49 8.76 -7.00 -8.98
N LYS A 50 7.77 -7.84 -9.32
CA LYS A 50 7.13 -7.80 -10.65
C LYS A 50 6.26 -6.56 -10.84
N ILE A 51 5.47 -6.20 -9.83
CA ILE A 51 4.64 -5.00 -9.88
C ILE A 51 5.52 -3.76 -9.97
N LEU A 52 6.57 -3.68 -9.14
CA LEU A 52 7.50 -2.56 -9.17
C LEU A 52 8.19 -2.44 -10.54
N THR A 53 8.65 -3.54 -11.14
CA THR A 53 9.25 -3.50 -12.49
C THR A 53 8.30 -2.92 -13.51
N LEU A 54 7.05 -3.39 -13.56
CA LEU A 54 6.06 -2.89 -14.51
C LEU A 54 5.80 -1.38 -14.34
N LEU A 55 5.57 -0.94 -13.10
CA LEU A 55 5.31 0.48 -12.83
C LEU A 55 6.52 1.37 -13.16
N ARG A 56 7.75 0.85 -13.03
CA ARG A 56 8.98 1.58 -13.33
C ARG A 56 9.26 1.66 -14.83
N GLU A 57 8.91 0.63 -15.59
CA GLU A 57 9.07 0.61 -17.05
C GLU A 57 8.22 1.70 -17.73
N ASP A 58 7.10 2.07 -17.11
CA ASP A 58 6.17 3.11 -17.59
C ASP A 58 6.33 4.47 -16.88
N ASP A 59 7.40 4.67 -16.08
CA ASP A 59 7.59 5.86 -15.23
C ASP A 59 6.34 6.19 -14.36
N ALA A 60 5.56 5.18 -14.00
CA ALA A 60 4.21 5.28 -13.46
C ALA A 60 4.16 5.19 -11.93
N ILE A 61 5.26 5.46 -11.23
CA ILE A 61 5.34 5.52 -9.76
C ILE A 61 6.60 6.31 -9.35
N PRO A 62 6.62 7.06 -8.23
CA PRO A 62 7.84 7.75 -7.77
C PRO A 62 8.95 6.82 -7.27
N GLU A 63 10.23 7.02 -7.64
CA GLU A 63 11.41 6.15 -7.35
C GLU A 63 11.59 5.73 -5.89
N TRP A 64 11.08 6.55 -4.98
CA TRP A 64 11.19 6.34 -3.55
C TRP A 64 10.07 5.49 -2.95
N LEU A 65 9.07 5.07 -3.74
CA LEU A 65 7.96 4.23 -3.29
C LEU A 65 8.10 2.78 -3.77
N ILE A 66 7.72 1.86 -2.87
CA ILE A 66 7.61 0.43 -3.16
C ILE A 66 6.23 -0.07 -2.72
N PRO A 67 5.43 -0.67 -3.62
CA PRO A 67 4.12 -1.20 -3.29
C PRO A 67 4.24 -2.44 -2.40
N PHE A 68 3.39 -2.51 -1.37
CA PHE A 68 3.29 -3.65 -0.45
C PHE A 68 1.87 -4.17 -0.25
N ALA A 69 0.85 -3.38 -0.60
CA ALA A 69 -0.54 -3.83 -0.65
C ALA A 69 -1.28 -3.17 -1.81
N ASP A 70 -2.38 -3.78 -2.24
CA ASP A 70 -3.33 -3.19 -3.16
C ASP A 70 -4.66 -2.85 -2.49
N GLU A 71 -5.36 -1.89 -3.09
CA GLU A 71 -6.78 -1.67 -2.91
C GLU A 71 -7.53 -2.26 -4.11
N ALA A 72 -8.76 -2.73 -3.87
CA ALA A 72 -9.64 -3.14 -4.95
C ALA A 72 -9.86 -1.97 -5.92
N GLY A 73 -9.50 -2.14 -7.20
CA GLY A 73 -9.56 -1.06 -8.20
C GLY A 73 -8.20 -0.68 -8.79
N GLY A 74 -7.09 -1.06 -8.14
CA GLY A 74 -5.74 -0.92 -8.71
C GLY A 74 -4.85 0.10 -8.01
N ASN A 75 -5.39 0.87 -7.05
CA ASN A 75 -4.58 1.75 -6.22
C ASN A 75 -3.70 0.95 -5.25
N LEU A 76 -2.62 1.57 -4.80
CA LEU A 76 -1.54 0.86 -4.10
C LEU A 76 -1.23 1.52 -2.77
N PHE A 77 -0.91 0.67 -1.79
CA PHE A 77 -0.24 1.10 -0.57
C PHE A 77 1.24 0.84 -0.74
N CYS A 78 2.04 1.87 -0.48
CA CYS A 78 3.48 1.88 -0.69
C CYS A 78 4.22 2.23 0.60
N PHE A 79 5.43 1.69 0.79
CA PHE A 79 6.35 2.19 1.80
C PHE A 79 7.48 2.99 1.16
N SER A 80 7.96 4.03 1.86
CA SER A 80 9.09 4.85 1.42
C SER A 80 10.43 4.14 1.63
N VAL A 81 11.33 4.27 0.67
CA VAL A 81 12.77 3.93 0.78
C VAL A 81 13.69 5.15 0.77
N ARG A 82 13.12 6.37 0.78
CA ARG A 82 13.88 7.62 0.89
C ARG A 82 14.40 7.78 2.32
N GLU A 83 15.57 8.42 2.46
CA GLU A 83 16.25 8.54 3.75
C GLU A 83 15.44 9.32 4.80
N ALA A 84 14.74 10.37 4.39
CA ALA A 84 13.99 11.26 5.28
C ALA A 84 12.83 10.57 6.03
N ASP A 85 12.24 9.54 5.44
CA ASP A 85 10.99 8.90 5.90
C ASP A 85 10.97 7.39 5.62
N CYS A 86 12.13 6.74 5.64
CA CYS A 86 12.28 5.33 5.32
C CYS A 86 11.34 4.44 6.16
N GLY A 87 10.41 3.76 5.50
CA GLY A 87 9.40 2.89 6.10
C GLY A 87 8.04 3.54 6.36
N ALA A 88 7.89 4.84 6.14
CA ALA A 88 6.59 5.51 6.17
C ALA A 88 5.68 4.96 5.05
N ILE A 89 4.39 4.97 5.32
CA ILE A 89 3.34 4.40 4.48
C ILE A 89 2.58 5.50 3.76
N TYR A 90 2.41 5.28 2.46
CA TYR A 90 1.74 6.16 1.54
C TYR A 90 0.68 5.39 0.78
N TYR A 91 -0.41 6.09 0.48
CA TYR A 91 -1.36 5.67 -0.53
C TYR A 91 -0.95 6.29 -1.87
N TYR A 92 -1.02 5.48 -2.91
CA TYR A 92 -0.73 5.88 -4.28
C TYR A 92 -1.97 5.69 -5.14
N ASN A 93 -2.57 6.80 -5.55
CA ASN A 93 -3.66 6.80 -6.50
C ASN A 93 -3.06 6.58 -7.90
N HIS A 94 -3.22 5.38 -8.45
CA HIS A 94 -2.65 5.07 -9.76
C HIS A 94 -3.54 5.57 -10.92
N GLU A 95 -4.72 6.10 -10.63
CA GLU A 95 -5.65 6.64 -11.62
C GLU A 95 -5.29 8.09 -11.99
N PHE A 96 -4.20 8.26 -12.74
CA PHE A 96 -3.78 9.56 -13.27
C PHE A 96 -3.64 9.54 -14.80
N GLU A 97 -3.78 10.70 -15.43
CA GLU A 97 -3.70 10.83 -16.89
C GLU A 97 -2.26 10.74 -17.39
N TYR A 98 -2.07 10.24 -18.62
CA TYR A 98 -0.76 10.17 -19.25
C TYR A 98 -0.13 11.57 -19.36
N GLY A 99 1.06 11.73 -18.76
CA GLY A 99 1.79 12.99 -18.72
C GLY A 99 1.65 13.76 -17.41
N GLU A 100 0.79 13.32 -16.49
CA GLU A 100 0.80 13.82 -15.11
C GLU A 100 2.01 13.28 -14.35
N ASN A 101 2.41 14.00 -13.30
CA ASN A 101 3.54 13.63 -12.46
C ASN A 101 3.07 12.66 -11.35
N PRO A 102 3.59 11.42 -11.29
CA PRO A 102 3.23 10.46 -10.24
C PRO A 102 3.40 10.97 -8.81
N GLU A 103 4.33 11.92 -8.58
CA GLU A 103 4.56 12.52 -7.27
C GLU A 103 3.33 13.27 -6.73
N ASP A 104 2.45 13.78 -7.62
CA ASP A 104 1.27 14.55 -7.23
C ASP A 104 0.11 13.65 -6.75
N HIS A 105 0.24 12.33 -6.92
CA HIS A 105 -0.79 11.33 -6.61
C HIS A 105 -0.47 10.48 -5.37
N VAL A 106 0.38 11.02 -4.49
CA VAL A 106 0.86 10.35 -3.30
C VAL A 106 0.31 11.01 -2.03
N THR A 107 -0.34 10.21 -1.19
CA THR A 107 -0.90 10.66 0.09
C THR A 107 -0.20 9.95 1.24
N TYR A 108 0.35 10.71 2.20
CA TYR A 108 0.93 10.15 3.41
C TYR A 108 -0.16 9.57 4.32
N LEU A 109 0.04 8.35 4.83
CA LEU A 109 -0.91 7.67 5.71
C LEU A 109 -0.36 7.48 7.13
N ALA A 110 0.84 6.92 7.26
CA ALA A 110 1.39 6.54 8.56
C ALA A 110 2.92 6.55 8.58
N GLU A 111 3.50 6.68 9.77
CA GLU A 111 4.96 6.76 9.95
C GLU A 111 5.66 5.40 9.83
N SER A 112 4.90 4.29 9.92
CA SER A 112 5.43 2.94 9.80
C SER A 112 4.34 1.94 9.40
N ILE A 113 4.76 0.78 8.85
CA ILE A 113 3.85 -0.33 8.56
C ILE A 113 3.15 -0.86 9.82
N THR A 114 3.83 -0.83 10.98
CA THR A 114 3.25 -1.26 12.25
C THR A 114 2.13 -0.31 12.69
N THR A 115 2.39 1.00 12.62
CA THR A 115 1.38 2.03 12.91
C THR A 115 0.18 1.88 11.98
N PHE A 116 0.42 1.72 10.68
CA PHE A 116 -0.62 1.52 9.67
C PHE A 116 -1.50 0.29 9.96
N ILE A 117 -0.89 -0.88 10.13
CA ILE A 117 -1.64 -2.14 10.36
C ILE A 117 -2.44 -2.09 11.66
N ASN A 118 -1.87 -1.50 12.73
CA ASN A 118 -2.57 -1.37 14.01
C ASN A 118 -3.74 -0.37 13.97
N SER A 119 -3.79 0.49 12.97
CA SER A 119 -4.89 1.44 12.75
C SER A 119 -6.00 0.88 11.87
N LEU A 120 -5.86 -0.33 11.31
CA LEU A 120 -6.89 -0.93 10.49
C LEU A 120 -8.10 -1.39 11.32
N VAL A 121 -9.30 -1.07 10.85
CA VAL A 121 -10.57 -1.48 11.44
C VAL A 121 -11.35 -2.41 10.51
N GLU A 122 -12.32 -3.12 11.07
CA GLU A 122 -13.23 -3.97 10.29
C GLU A 122 -14.03 -3.09 9.32
N GLU A 123 -14.29 -3.61 8.12
CA GLU A 123 -15.19 -2.98 7.17
C GLU A 123 -16.62 -3.05 7.73
N GLU A 124 -17.29 -1.90 7.82
CA GLU A 124 -18.69 -1.88 8.23
C GLU A 124 -19.51 -2.58 7.15
N ASN A 125 -20.07 -3.75 7.47
CA ASN A 125 -21.07 -4.39 6.62
C ASN A 125 -22.37 -3.61 6.78
N ASP A 126 -22.78 -2.85 5.77
CA ASP A 126 -24.13 -2.30 5.66
C ASP A 126 -25.16 -3.43 5.40
N GLU A 127 -25.27 -4.40 6.31
CA GLU A 127 -26.38 -5.35 6.35
C GLU A 127 -27.48 -4.85 7.29
N ASP A 128 -28.06 -3.69 6.99
CA ASP A 128 -29.31 -3.21 7.60
C ASP A 128 -30.22 -2.61 6.51
N GLY A 129 -30.64 -3.46 5.58
CA GLY A 129 -31.49 -3.05 4.48
C GLY A 129 -32.27 -4.21 3.89
N GLU A 130 -33.19 -4.79 4.66
CA GLU A 130 -34.53 -5.24 4.22
C GLU A 130 -35.23 -6.01 5.36
N ALA A 131 -36.28 -5.41 5.91
CA ALA A 131 -37.32 -6.08 6.70
C ALA A 131 -38.68 -5.77 6.07
#